data_AF-A0A3R6PKI8-F1
#
_entry.id   AF-A0A3R6PKI8-F1
#
_cell.length_a   1.000
_cell.length_b   1.000
_cell.length_c   1.000
_cell.angle_alpha   90.00
_cell.angle_beta   90.00
_cell.angle_gamma   90.00
#
_symmetry.space_group_name_H-M   'P 1'
#
loop_
_entity.id
_entity.type
_entity.pdbx_description
1 polymer ?
#
loop_
_entity_poly.entity_id
_entity_poly.type
_entity_poly.pdbx_seq_one_letter_code
_entity_poly.pdbx_strand_id
1 'polypeptide(L)'
;MKKITFMLFCALAMLIGFSACSSDDNGDNVQMTNYVSITADGNSIINEDNDEEVKFNILLAHTLKADASISLSLQGNDGDIATITPNTITLKAGEKTASFTVKSNKKSSLSTPCILTIAASFSDSNMKSDGKPATVTINPDSDIPTLTEAQLKLIEGYKKNLNIDLTKILGKVKVNTVVTFNDDDKADINNNKETHAFSGITIITLSDKATAEKPVLKMISNAMGMTNFNYEMLRKKTVEDTEYYTQTPYGKAVMENIKYDFNKETFTMTLDGIEVNADMTLSFTGKKTNIYEVEITTVPFDYTFSAWTRLKEMADAGKNFIVDDGDSKTETPVQDIIDGGGTLNPYAFFDNTDVVADAEKTEYKNIFVVPTGKIDFANGKMTFAFPWYLENAYGCQRVEATYTFGN
;
A
#
# COMPACT_ATOMS: atom_id res chain seq x y z
N MET A 1 37.05 25.93 12.60
CA MET A 1 36.71 26.95 11.59
C MET A 1 36.27 26.23 10.31
N LYS A 2 35.13 26.65 9.75
CA LYS A 2 34.46 26.15 8.52
C LYS A 2 33.86 24.73 8.61
N LYS A 3 32.60 24.67 9.06
CA LYS A 3 31.49 23.85 8.49
C LYS A 3 30.17 24.05 9.27
N ILE A 4 29.93 25.28 9.77
CA ILE A 4 28.67 25.73 10.37
C ILE A 4 28.05 26.76 9.42
N THR A 5 27.81 26.39 8.16
CA THR A 5 27.29 27.35 7.15
C THR A 5 26.36 26.70 6.13
N PHE A 6 25.75 25.55 6.45
CA PHE A 6 24.73 24.96 5.57
C PHE A 6 23.41 24.61 6.28
N MET A 7 23.36 24.69 7.61
CA MET A 7 22.16 24.38 8.40
C MET A 7 21.40 25.62 8.89
N LEU A 8 21.64 26.79 8.27
CA LEU A 8 21.02 28.06 8.65
C LEU A 8 20.45 28.83 7.44
N PHE A 9 20.03 28.12 6.39
CA PHE A 9 19.44 28.72 5.18
C PHE A 9 18.01 28.25 4.85
N CYS A 10 17.43 27.31 5.60
CA CYS A 10 16.05 26.84 5.38
C CYS A 10 15.06 27.25 6.50
N ALA A 11 15.50 27.94 7.55
CA ALA A 11 14.63 28.34 8.67
C ALA A 11 14.45 29.87 8.82
N LEU A 12 14.88 30.67 7.84
CA LEU A 12 14.78 32.13 7.89
C LEU A 12 14.33 32.74 6.55
N ALA A 13 13.21 32.24 6.02
CA ALA A 13 12.53 32.79 4.85
C ALA A 13 10.99 32.91 5.01
N MET A 14 10.50 33.02 6.26
CA MET A 14 9.06 33.21 6.55
C MET A 14 8.69 34.55 7.20
N LEU A 15 9.65 35.48 7.38
CA LEU A 15 9.35 36.79 7.99
C LEU A 15 10.10 37.91 7.26
N ILE A 16 9.65 38.26 6.06
CA ILE A 16 9.84 39.62 5.52
C ILE A 16 8.48 40.07 5.03
N GLY A 17 7.87 40.96 5.80
CA GLY A 17 6.72 41.74 5.37
C GLY A 17 7.11 42.58 4.16
N PHE A 18 6.45 42.34 3.03
CA PHE A 18 6.35 43.35 2.00
C PHE A 18 5.27 44.34 2.41
N SER A 19 5.74 45.51 2.78
CA SER A 19 5.00 46.76 2.87
C SER A 19 4.13 46.96 1.64
N ALA A 20 2.95 47.52 1.88
CA ALA A 20 1.99 47.98 0.88
C ALA A 20 2.67 48.71 -0.29
N CYS A 21 2.53 48.14 -1.49
CA CYS A 21 2.41 48.92 -2.71
C CYS A 21 0.92 49.10 -2.96
N SER A 22 0.40 50.26 -2.55
CA SER A 22 -0.83 50.83 -3.06
C SER A 22 -0.65 51.10 -4.55
N SER A 23 -1.36 50.33 -5.38
CA SER A 23 -1.81 50.81 -6.68
C SER A 23 -3.32 50.66 -6.69
N ASP A 24 -4.00 51.80 -6.67
CA ASP A 24 -5.46 51.92 -6.69
C ASP A 24 -6.09 51.13 -7.85
N ASP A 25 -7.28 50.65 -7.55
CA ASP A 25 -8.21 49.88 -8.35
C ASP A 25 -8.43 50.42 -9.77
N ASN A 26 -8.32 49.50 -10.73
CA ASN A 26 -9.28 49.39 -11.84
C ASN A 26 -9.21 47.97 -12.45
N GLY A 27 -9.43 46.97 -11.59
CA GLY A 27 -9.57 45.56 -11.96
C GLY A 27 -10.56 44.82 -11.07
N ASP A 28 -11.54 45.53 -10.50
CA ASP A 28 -12.58 44.92 -9.67
C ASP A 28 -13.47 43.98 -10.48
N ASN A 29 -13.71 42.79 -9.91
CA ASN A 29 -14.74 41.79 -10.25
C ASN A 29 -14.45 40.65 -11.22
N VAL A 30 -13.21 40.35 -11.64
CA VAL A 30 -12.95 39.00 -12.19
C VAL A 30 -12.66 38.05 -11.04
N GLN A 31 -13.71 37.42 -10.51
CA GLN A 31 -13.54 36.34 -9.54
C GLN A 31 -12.81 35.18 -10.24
N MET A 32 -11.53 35.00 -9.90
CA MET A 32 -10.72 33.90 -10.43
C MET A 32 -11.38 32.56 -10.04
N THR A 33 -11.43 31.62 -10.98
CA THR A 33 -11.94 30.27 -10.70
C THR A 33 -11.09 29.64 -9.60
N ASN A 34 -11.76 29.14 -8.56
CA ASN A 34 -11.12 28.45 -7.46
C ASN A 34 -11.17 26.94 -7.73
N TYR A 35 -10.09 26.39 -8.29
CA TYR A 35 -10.03 24.96 -8.58
C TYR A 35 -9.95 24.16 -7.28
N VAL A 36 -10.78 23.12 -7.22
CA VAL A 36 -10.89 22.18 -6.10
C VAL A 36 -10.27 20.87 -6.53
N SER A 37 -9.18 20.50 -5.85
CA SER A 37 -8.53 19.20 -6.00
C SER A 37 -8.98 18.26 -4.90
N ILE A 38 -9.26 17.00 -5.24
CA ILE A 38 -9.61 15.94 -4.30
C ILE A 38 -8.58 14.82 -4.48
N THR A 39 -7.88 14.47 -3.41
CA THR A 39 -6.82 13.46 -3.45
C THR A 39 -6.96 12.49 -2.29
N ALA A 40 -6.73 11.19 -2.55
CA ALA A 40 -6.66 10.19 -1.49
C ALA A 40 -5.41 10.41 -0.62
N ASP A 41 -5.53 10.16 0.68
CA ASP A 41 -4.41 10.07 1.61
C ASP A 41 -3.84 8.64 1.53
N GLY A 42 -2.86 8.43 0.64
CA GLY A 42 -2.31 7.10 0.34
C GLY A 42 -3.17 6.29 -0.64
N ASN A 43 -3.29 4.99 -0.41
CA ASN A 43 -4.09 4.10 -1.25
C ASN A 43 -5.60 4.36 -1.14
N SER A 44 -6.29 4.33 -2.28
CA SER A 44 -7.75 4.38 -2.34
C SER A 44 -8.38 3.01 -2.59
N ILE A 45 -7.92 1.97 -1.88
CA ILE A 45 -8.44 0.59 -2.01
C ILE A 45 -9.03 0.14 -0.67
N ILE A 46 -10.25 -0.41 -0.71
CA ILE A 46 -10.96 -0.95 0.45
C ILE A 46 -11.41 -2.38 0.11
N ASN A 47 -11.26 -3.32 1.03
CA ASN A 47 -11.90 -4.64 0.90
C ASN A 47 -13.28 -4.59 1.58
N GLU A 48 -14.30 -5.20 0.97
CA GLU A 48 -15.69 -5.10 1.46
C GLU A 48 -15.83 -5.49 2.94
N ASP A 49 -15.07 -6.47 3.43
CA ASP A 49 -15.10 -6.97 4.80
C ASP A 49 -14.33 -6.11 5.81
N ASN A 50 -13.45 -5.21 5.33
CA ASN A 50 -12.58 -4.42 6.19
C ASN A 50 -13.32 -3.25 6.89
N ASP A 51 -12.90 -2.90 8.11
CA ASP A 51 -13.32 -1.71 8.86
C ASP A 51 -12.57 -0.44 8.42
N GLU A 52 -11.58 -0.56 7.52
CA GLU A 52 -10.80 0.57 7.01
C GLU A 52 -11.64 1.61 6.26
N GLU A 53 -11.18 2.85 6.37
CA GLU A 53 -11.67 3.98 5.61
C GLU A 53 -10.52 4.61 4.82
N VAL A 54 -10.82 5.06 3.60
CA VAL A 54 -9.89 5.87 2.81
C VAL A 54 -10.21 7.33 3.10
N LYS A 55 -9.22 8.05 3.60
CA LYS A 55 -9.33 9.50 3.77
C LYS A 55 -9.02 10.20 2.45
N PHE A 56 -9.79 11.22 2.15
CA PHE A 56 -9.57 12.14 1.03
C PHE A 56 -9.37 13.55 1.55
N ASN A 57 -8.38 14.24 0.98
CA ASN A 57 -8.10 15.63 1.23
C ASN A 57 -8.65 16.49 0.10
N ILE A 58 -9.24 17.63 0.45
CA ILE A 58 -9.70 18.65 -0.47
C ILE A 58 -8.79 19.86 -0.34
N LEU A 59 -8.29 20.36 -1.46
CA LEU A 59 -7.49 21.58 -1.53
C LEU A 59 -8.07 22.54 -2.58
N LEU A 60 -8.31 23.77 -2.15
CA LEU A 60 -8.71 24.89 -3.01
C LEU A 60 -7.46 25.66 -3.46
N ALA A 61 -7.44 26.11 -4.71
CA ALA A 61 -6.37 26.95 -5.26
C ALA A 61 -6.22 28.28 -4.51
N HIS A 62 -7.33 28.84 -4.02
CA HIS A 62 -7.39 30.09 -3.27
C HIS A 62 -8.26 29.95 -2.00
N THR A 63 -7.98 30.77 -0.98
CA THR A 63 -8.84 30.88 0.20
C THR A 63 -10.20 31.45 -0.17
N LEU A 64 -11.25 30.95 0.47
CA LEU A 64 -12.61 31.44 0.24
C LEU A 64 -12.78 32.89 0.72
N LYS A 65 -13.57 33.67 -0.03
CA LYS A 65 -13.96 35.04 0.35
C LYS A 65 -15.22 35.09 1.21
N ALA A 66 -16.04 34.04 1.14
CA ALA A 66 -17.27 33.85 1.90
C ALA A 66 -17.42 32.36 2.22
N ASP A 67 -18.27 32.03 3.20
CA ASP A 67 -18.59 30.64 3.50
C ASP A 67 -19.15 29.92 2.25
N ALA A 68 -18.68 28.69 2.02
CA ALA A 68 -19.15 27.85 0.93
C ALA A 68 -19.27 26.40 1.38
N SER A 69 -20.06 25.61 0.66
CA SER A 69 -20.21 24.19 0.92
C SER A 69 -19.90 23.34 -0.31
N ILE A 70 -19.33 22.17 -0.03
CA ILE A 70 -19.02 21.11 -0.99
C ILE A 70 -19.89 19.91 -0.64
N SER A 71 -20.77 19.52 -1.56
CA SER A 71 -21.59 18.31 -1.42
C SER A 71 -20.99 17.19 -2.25
N LEU A 72 -20.74 16.05 -1.61
CA LEU A 72 -20.02 14.91 -2.15
C LEU A 72 -20.95 13.72 -2.38
N SER A 73 -20.71 12.96 -3.45
CA SER A 73 -21.40 11.71 -3.76
C SER A 73 -20.48 10.69 -4.42
N LEU A 74 -20.89 9.42 -4.43
CA LEU A 74 -20.18 8.34 -5.12
C LEU A 74 -20.93 7.96 -6.39
N GLN A 75 -20.29 8.15 -7.54
CA GLN A 75 -20.76 7.61 -8.82
C GLN A 75 -20.36 6.14 -8.94
N GLY A 76 -21.26 5.32 -9.48
CA GLY A 76 -21.05 3.86 -9.59
C GLY A 76 -21.36 3.08 -8.30
N ASN A 77 -21.88 3.74 -7.26
CA ASN A 77 -22.21 3.13 -5.96
C ASN A 77 -23.57 2.41 -5.98
N ASP A 78 -23.81 1.63 -7.04
CA ASP A 78 -25.03 0.86 -7.19
C ASP A 78 -25.12 -0.20 -6.09
N GLY A 79 -26.28 -0.32 -5.44
CA GLY A 79 -26.43 -1.23 -4.30
C GLY A 79 -25.88 -0.70 -2.97
N ASP A 80 -25.42 0.56 -2.93
CA ASP A 80 -24.94 1.23 -1.71
C ASP A 80 -23.80 0.42 -1.07
N ILE A 81 -22.71 0.27 -1.84
CA ILE A 81 -21.50 -0.48 -1.54
C ILE A 81 -20.64 0.26 -0.51
N ALA A 82 -20.58 1.59 -0.60
CA ALA A 82 -19.75 2.43 0.27
C ALA A 82 -20.47 3.73 0.67
N THR A 83 -19.97 4.35 1.74
CA THR A 83 -20.51 5.60 2.30
C THR A 83 -19.42 6.67 2.42
N ILE A 84 -19.75 7.92 2.09
CA ILE A 84 -18.92 9.12 2.34
C ILE A 84 -19.29 9.75 3.69
N THR A 85 -18.29 10.12 4.49
CA THR A 85 -18.49 10.86 5.75
C THR A 85 -17.44 11.98 5.95
N PRO A 86 -17.84 13.25 6.17
CA PRO A 86 -19.17 13.81 5.90
C PRO A 86 -19.42 13.92 4.39
N ASN A 87 -20.67 13.79 3.96
CA ASN A 87 -21.06 13.97 2.55
C ASN A 87 -21.35 15.43 2.18
N THR A 88 -21.33 16.35 3.16
CA THR A 88 -21.39 17.80 2.94
C THR A 88 -20.39 18.46 3.87
N ILE A 89 -19.51 19.26 3.31
CA ILE A 89 -18.47 20.00 4.03
C ILE A 89 -18.80 21.48 3.92
N THR A 90 -18.78 22.20 5.03
CA THR A 90 -18.84 23.67 5.05
C THR A 90 -17.46 24.21 5.32
N LEU A 91 -16.97 25.08 4.44
CA LEU A 91 -15.73 25.81 4.58
C LEU A 91 -16.05 27.28 4.90
N LYS A 92 -15.38 27.83 5.89
CA LYS A 92 -15.51 29.24 6.28
C LYS A 92 -14.69 30.16 5.38
N ALA A 93 -15.08 31.42 5.30
CA ALA A 93 -14.25 32.46 4.70
C ALA A 93 -12.82 32.40 5.28
N GLY A 94 -11.81 32.46 4.41
CA GLY A 94 -10.39 32.31 4.76
C GLY A 94 -9.87 30.86 4.71
N GLU A 95 -10.72 29.84 4.67
CA GLU A 95 -10.30 28.44 4.57
C GLU A 95 -10.04 28.02 3.12
N LYS A 96 -9.19 26.99 2.95
CA LYS A 96 -8.89 26.38 1.64
C LYS A 96 -8.69 24.85 1.65
N THR A 97 -8.88 24.20 2.80
CA THR A 97 -8.64 22.76 2.96
C THR A 97 -9.77 22.10 3.74
N ALA A 98 -10.13 20.89 3.35
CA ALA A 98 -11.02 20.02 4.13
C ALA A 98 -10.66 18.55 3.91
N SER A 99 -11.37 17.65 4.60
CA SER A 99 -11.24 16.21 4.38
C SER A 99 -12.56 15.49 4.60
N PHE A 100 -12.69 14.32 3.98
CA PHE A 100 -13.76 13.35 4.23
C PHE A 100 -13.18 11.94 4.15
N THR A 101 -13.97 10.94 4.53
CA THR A 101 -13.60 9.54 4.41
C THR A 101 -14.62 8.77 3.60
N VAL A 102 -14.17 7.69 2.96
CA VAL A 102 -15.01 6.69 2.31
C VAL A 102 -14.77 5.36 2.99
N LYS A 103 -15.85 4.62 3.30
CA LYS A 103 -15.78 3.28 3.90
C LYS A 103 -16.72 2.31 3.20
N SER A 104 -16.36 1.02 3.23
CA SER A 104 -17.26 -0.06 2.81
C SER A 104 -18.50 -0.12 3.73
N ASN A 105 -19.65 -0.45 3.14
CA ASN A 105 -20.88 -0.78 3.87
C ASN A 105 -20.96 -2.26 4.27
N LYS A 106 -19.95 -3.08 3.91
CA LYS A 106 -19.80 -4.48 4.32
C LYS A 106 -20.96 -5.37 3.94
N LYS A 107 -21.48 -5.18 2.72
CA LYS A 107 -22.61 -5.97 2.21
C LYS A 107 -22.19 -7.33 1.65
N SER A 108 -20.88 -7.53 1.41
CA SER A 108 -20.33 -8.73 0.75
C SER A 108 -21.09 -9.04 -0.54
N SER A 109 -21.33 -8.00 -1.33
CA SER A 109 -22.23 -8.02 -2.49
C SER A 109 -21.50 -8.05 -3.82
N LEU A 110 -20.20 -7.73 -3.81
CA LEU A 110 -19.38 -7.72 -5.01
C LEU A 110 -18.83 -9.13 -5.30
N SER A 111 -18.81 -9.48 -6.58
CA SER A 111 -18.08 -10.66 -7.09
C SER A 111 -16.79 -10.26 -7.83
N THR A 112 -16.66 -8.98 -8.17
CA THR A 112 -15.49 -8.39 -8.83
C THR A 112 -15.24 -7.00 -8.25
N PRO A 113 -13.99 -6.50 -8.28
CA PRO A 113 -13.70 -5.13 -7.84
C PRO A 113 -14.59 -4.09 -8.51
N CYS A 114 -15.02 -3.09 -7.75
CA CYS A 114 -15.85 -1.98 -8.19
C CYS A 114 -15.09 -0.67 -8.01
N ILE A 115 -15.03 0.18 -9.03
CA ILE A 115 -14.40 1.50 -8.97
C ILE A 115 -15.50 2.54 -8.79
N LEU A 116 -15.44 3.27 -7.68
CA LEU A 116 -16.35 4.37 -7.37
C LEU A 116 -15.65 5.71 -7.60
N THR A 117 -16.31 6.64 -8.28
CA THR A 117 -15.77 7.98 -8.54
C THR A 117 -16.40 8.99 -7.58
N ILE A 118 -15.58 9.79 -6.91
CA ILE A 118 -16.07 10.89 -6.07
C ILE A 118 -16.53 12.03 -6.97
N ALA A 119 -17.80 12.39 -6.84
CA ALA A 119 -18.37 13.59 -7.45
C ALA A 119 -18.55 14.67 -6.40
N ALA A 120 -18.28 15.91 -6.80
CA ALA A 120 -18.43 17.09 -5.96
C ALA A 120 -19.32 18.13 -6.66
N SER A 121 -20.17 18.77 -5.88
CA SER A 121 -20.93 19.95 -6.27
C SER A 121 -20.69 21.07 -5.27
N PHE A 122 -20.69 22.31 -5.76
CA PHE A 122 -20.23 23.46 -4.99
C PHE A 122 -21.34 24.50 -4.87
N SER A 123 -21.49 25.09 -3.68
CA SER A 123 -22.45 26.19 -3.48
C SER A 123 -21.97 27.51 -4.08
N ASP A 124 -20.65 27.71 -4.16
CA ASP A 124 -20.03 28.87 -4.82
C ASP A 124 -19.78 28.56 -6.30
N SER A 125 -20.39 29.35 -7.19
CA SER A 125 -20.26 29.20 -8.65
C SER A 125 -18.82 29.35 -9.19
N ASN A 126 -17.91 29.89 -8.38
CA ASN A 126 -16.52 30.10 -8.74
C ASN A 126 -15.65 28.90 -8.40
N MET A 127 -16.15 27.97 -7.60
CA MET A 127 -15.50 26.70 -7.34
C MET A 127 -15.73 25.74 -8.51
N LYS A 128 -14.66 25.11 -9.00
CA LYS A 128 -14.73 24.10 -10.06
C LYS A 128 -13.78 22.95 -9.74
N SER A 129 -14.13 21.74 -10.13
CA SER A 129 -13.18 20.61 -10.07
C SER A 129 -11.97 20.93 -10.95
N ASP A 130 -10.78 20.48 -10.52
CA ASP A 130 -9.55 20.52 -11.32
C ASP A 130 -9.55 19.56 -12.53
N GLY A 131 -10.64 18.79 -12.70
CA GLY A 131 -10.82 17.86 -13.81
C GLY A 131 -10.17 16.49 -13.60
N LYS A 132 -9.49 16.27 -12.47
CA LYS A 132 -8.89 14.97 -12.13
C LYS A 132 -9.89 14.14 -11.32
N PRO A 133 -10.30 12.95 -11.79
CA PRO A 133 -11.21 12.12 -11.03
C PRO A 133 -10.51 11.57 -9.79
N ALA A 134 -11.13 11.76 -8.62
CA ALA A 134 -10.78 11.01 -7.43
C ALA A 134 -11.60 9.72 -7.41
N THR A 135 -10.95 8.58 -7.21
CA THR A 135 -11.61 7.27 -7.21
C THR A 135 -11.23 6.44 -5.99
N VAL A 136 -12.10 5.50 -5.64
CA VAL A 136 -11.86 4.46 -4.65
C VAL A 136 -12.27 3.11 -5.23
N THR A 137 -11.40 2.12 -5.11
CA THR A 137 -11.66 0.74 -5.53
C THR A 137 -12.13 -0.07 -4.33
N ILE A 138 -13.31 -0.67 -4.44
CA ILE A 138 -13.84 -1.61 -3.45
C ILE A 138 -13.65 -3.03 -4.01
N ASN A 139 -12.82 -3.81 -3.33
CA ASN A 139 -12.62 -5.22 -3.66
C ASN A 139 -13.72 -6.08 -3.02
N PRO A 140 -14.11 -7.18 -3.68
CA PRO A 140 -15.09 -8.10 -3.14
C PRO A 140 -14.60 -8.73 -1.85
N ASP A 141 -15.58 -9.14 -1.04
CA ASP A 141 -15.31 -9.95 0.14
C ASP A 141 -14.58 -11.25 -0.28
N SER A 142 -13.54 -11.61 0.47
CA SER A 142 -12.77 -12.82 0.17
C SER A 142 -13.43 -14.04 0.80
N ASP A 143 -13.62 -15.08 -0.02
CA ASP A 143 -14.16 -16.35 0.45
C ASP A 143 -13.18 -17.09 1.37
N ILE A 144 -13.73 -17.69 2.43
CA ILE A 144 -12.97 -18.60 3.28
C ILE A 144 -12.94 -19.97 2.58
N PRO A 145 -11.77 -20.55 2.29
CA PRO A 145 -11.72 -21.83 1.63
C PRO A 145 -12.28 -22.92 2.55
N THR A 146 -13.04 -23.84 1.95
CA THR A 146 -13.51 -25.03 2.65
C THR A 146 -12.33 -25.95 2.95
N LEU A 147 -12.17 -26.34 4.21
CA LEU A 147 -11.16 -27.31 4.64
C LEU A 147 -11.52 -28.71 4.12
N THR A 148 -10.52 -29.44 3.64
CA THR A 148 -10.66 -30.84 3.24
C THR A 148 -10.85 -31.75 4.46
N GLU A 149 -11.42 -32.94 4.25
CA GLU A 149 -11.56 -33.95 5.32
C GLU A 149 -10.21 -34.30 5.97
N ALA A 150 -9.14 -34.34 5.18
CA ALA A 150 -7.78 -34.58 5.68
C ALA A 150 -7.31 -33.45 6.60
N GLN A 151 -7.53 -32.19 6.23
CA GLN A 151 -7.18 -31.03 7.06
C GLN A 151 -8.02 -30.98 8.34
N LEU A 152 -9.32 -31.29 8.27
CA LEU A 152 -10.19 -31.37 9.46
C LEU A 152 -9.66 -32.41 10.45
N LYS A 153 -9.26 -33.59 9.97
CA LYS A 153 -8.65 -34.64 10.79
C LYS A 153 -7.33 -34.19 11.45
N LEU A 154 -6.50 -33.43 10.72
CA LEU A 154 -5.28 -32.85 11.29
C LEU A 154 -5.60 -31.87 12.41
N ILE A 155 -6.56 -30.97 12.21
CA ILE A 155 -6.99 -29.97 13.21
C ILE A 155 -7.49 -30.64 14.50
N GLU A 156 -8.32 -31.68 14.37
CA GLU A 156 -8.75 -32.48 15.52
C GLU A 156 -7.57 -33.15 16.23
N GLY A 157 -6.63 -33.69 15.44
CA GLY A 157 -5.38 -34.28 15.92
C GLY A 157 -4.52 -33.30 16.73
N TYR A 158 -4.34 -32.07 16.26
CA TYR A 158 -3.56 -31.04 16.95
C TYR A 158 -4.17 -30.67 18.29
N LYS A 159 -5.50 -30.51 18.33
CA LYS A 159 -6.22 -30.20 19.56
C LYS A 159 -6.04 -31.32 20.60
N LYS A 160 -6.13 -32.58 20.18
CA LYS A 160 -6.05 -33.74 21.06
C LYS A 160 -4.61 -34.08 21.49
N ASN A 161 -3.67 -34.03 20.56
CA ASN A 161 -2.33 -34.61 20.73
C ASN A 161 -1.27 -33.54 21.04
N LEU A 162 -1.44 -32.31 20.55
CA LEU A 162 -0.49 -31.22 20.73
C LEU A 162 -1.01 -30.11 21.65
N ASN A 163 -2.27 -30.19 22.08
CA ASN A 163 -2.96 -29.13 22.82
C ASN A 163 -2.98 -27.79 22.06
N ILE A 164 -3.09 -27.85 20.72
CA ILE A 164 -3.16 -26.68 19.83
C ILE A 164 -4.55 -26.63 19.19
N ASP A 165 -5.35 -25.64 19.58
CA ASP A 165 -6.71 -25.47 19.03
C ASP A 165 -6.71 -24.45 17.88
N LEU A 166 -6.35 -24.90 16.68
CA LEU A 166 -6.30 -24.04 15.49
C LEU A 166 -7.67 -23.48 15.10
N THR A 167 -8.79 -24.08 15.53
CA THR A 167 -10.13 -23.58 15.18
C THR A 167 -10.36 -22.12 15.59
N LYS A 168 -9.58 -21.63 16.55
CA LYS A 168 -9.61 -20.24 17.00
C LYS A 168 -8.99 -19.25 16.02
N ILE A 169 -8.12 -19.69 15.12
CA ILE A 169 -7.31 -18.81 14.26
C ILE A 169 -7.51 -19.02 12.76
N LEU A 170 -8.30 -20.01 12.36
CA LEU A 170 -8.65 -20.25 10.96
C LEU A 170 -9.84 -19.38 10.54
N GLY A 171 -9.88 -19.00 9.27
CA GLY A 171 -10.90 -18.12 8.69
C GLY A 171 -10.43 -16.66 8.60
N LYS A 172 -11.39 -15.74 8.67
CA LYS A 172 -11.13 -14.29 8.64
C LYS A 172 -10.66 -13.83 10.01
N VAL A 173 -9.43 -13.32 10.08
CA VAL A 173 -8.83 -12.84 11.32
C VAL A 173 -8.43 -11.39 11.16
N LYS A 174 -8.83 -10.55 12.13
CA LYS A 174 -8.44 -9.14 12.16
C LYS A 174 -6.94 -9.02 12.43
N VAL A 175 -6.28 -8.14 11.71
CA VAL A 175 -4.86 -7.82 11.84
C VAL A 175 -4.68 -6.32 12.00
N ASN A 176 -3.78 -5.91 12.89
CA ASN A 176 -3.26 -4.55 12.97
C ASN A 176 -1.77 -4.61 12.72
N THR A 177 -1.27 -3.80 11.80
CA THR A 177 0.13 -3.80 11.41
C THR A 177 0.71 -2.41 11.55
N VAL A 178 1.92 -2.35 12.09
CA VAL A 178 2.70 -1.12 12.23
C VAL A 178 4.02 -1.30 11.51
N VAL A 179 4.33 -0.38 10.62
CA VAL A 179 5.65 -0.25 9.99
C VAL A 179 6.37 0.93 10.64
N THR A 180 7.53 0.68 11.25
CA THR A 180 8.39 1.71 11.84
C THR A 180 9.56 1.99 10.91
N PHE A 181 9.73 3.25 10.54
CA PHE A 181 10.72 3.70 9.57
C PHE A 181 12.03 4.12 10.24
N ASN A 182 13.14 3.97 9.52
CA ASN A 182 14.39 4.60 9.92
C ASN A 182 14.37 6.11 9.60
N ASP A 183 15.38 6.83 10.11
CA ASP A 183 15.39 8.30 10.10
C ASP A 183 15.48 8.91 8.69
N ASP A 184 16.17 8.25 7.75
CA ASP A 184 16.26 8.71 6.37
C ASP A 184 15.00 8.34 5.58
N ASP A 185 14.57 7.08 5.64
CA ASP A 185 13.44 6.57 4.86
C ASP A 185 12.10 7.18 5.29
N LYS A 186 11.94 7.62 6.55
CA LYS A 186 10.71 8.29 6.96
C LYS A 186 10.49 9.59 6.19
N ALA A 187 11.54 10.31 5.84
CA ALA A 187 11.43 11.56 5.08
C ALA A 187 10.96 11.28 3.65
N ASP A 188 11.53 10.27 3.01
CA ASP A 188 11.33 10.00 1.59
C ASP A 188 10.08 9.15 1.32
N ILE A 189 9.74 8.23 2.21
CA ILE A 189 8.73 7.19 1.96
C ILE A 189 7.47 7.38 2.80
N ASN A 190 7.59 7.97 4.00
CA ASN A 190 6.51 8.04 4.98
C ASN A 190 6.16 9.47 5.47
N ASN A 191 6.41 10.51 4.67
CA ASN A 191 6.02 11.90 4.98
C ASN A 191 6.53 12.40 6.34
N ASN A 192 7.78 12.06 6.68
CA ASN A 192 8.44 12.34 7.97
C ASN A 192 7.75 11.72 9.20
N LYS A 193 6.86 10.74 9.03
CA LYS A 193 6.23 10.03 10.16
C LYS A 193 7.08 8.84 10.57
N GLU A 194 7.30 8.68 11.88
CA GLU A 194 8.05 7.54 12.44
C GLU A 194 7.39 6.19 12.12
N THR A 195 6.06 6.14 12.13
CA THR A 195 5.29 4.91 11.95
C THR A 195 4.17 5.08 10.96
N HIS A 196 3.81 3.99 10.29
CA HIS A 196 2.58 3.84 9.52
C HIS A 196 1.80 2.65 10.10
N ALA A 197 0.60 2.90 10.63
CA ALA A 197 -0.27 1.88 11.17
C ALA A 197 -1.51 1.70 10.30
N PHE A 198 -1.91 0.46 10.06
CA PHE A 198 -3.09 0.08 9.26
C PHE A 198 -3.70 -1.22 9.79
N SER A 199 -4.94 -1.52 9.39
CA SER A 199 -5.73 -2.60 9.97
C SER A 199 -6.49 -3.36 8.90
N GLY A 200 -6.57 -4.67 8.98
CA GLY A 200 -7.28 -5.42 7.96
C GLY A 200 -7.82 -6.73 8.43
N ILE A 201 -8.23 -7.52 7.45
CA ILE A 201 -8.57 -8.92 7.63
C ILE A 201 -7.60 -9.73 6.76
N THR A 202 -7.05 -10.79 7.33
CA THR A 202 -6.31 -11.83 6.63
C THR A 202 -7.13 -13.10 6.70
N ILE A 203 -7.20 -13.86 5.62
CA ILE A 203 -7.76 -15.22 5.68
C ILE A 203 -6.63 -16.21 5.97
N ILE A 204 -6.75 -16.91 7.09
CA ILE A 204 -5.82 -17.93 7.55
C ILE A 204 -6.46 -19.30 7.37
N THR A 205 -5.73 -20.23 6.75
CA THR A 205 -6.14 -21.63 6.57
C THR A 205 -5.01 -22.59 6.99
N LEU A 206 -5.29 -23.89 6.97
CA LEU A 206 -4.27 -24.91 7.15
C LEU A 206 -3.55 -25.14 5.81
N SER A 207 -2.22 -25.12 5.84
CA SER A 207 -1.38 -25.39 4.68
C SER A 207 -1.44 -26.86 4.27
N ASP A 208 -1.27 -27.14 2.98
CA ASP A 208 -1.07 -28.49 2.46
C ASP A 208 0.26 -29.11 2.92
N LYS A 209 1.16 -28.30 3.50
CA LYS A 209 2.43 -28.73 4.12
C LYS A 209 2.25 -29.27 5.54
N ALA A 210 1.05 -29.17 6.12
CA ALA A 210 0.79 -29.59 7.49
C ALA A 210 0.81 -31.13 7.64
N THR A 211 1.42 -31.62 8.71
CA THR A 211 1.46 -33.05 9.07
C THR A 211 0.89 -33.26 10.48
N ALA A 212 0.63 -34.50 10.91
CA ALA A 212 0.03 -34.77 12.21
C ALA A 212 0.84 -34.24 13.41
N GLU A 213 2.15 -34.09 13.25
CA GLU A 213 3.09 -33.60 14.26
C GLU A 213 3.43 -32.11 14.07
N LYS A 214 3.20 -31.56 12.87
CA LYS A 214 3.65 -30.25 12.47
C LYS A 214 2.49 -29.43 11.88
N PRO A 215 1.81 -28.62 12.71
CA PRO A 215 0.82 -27.68 12.20
C PRO A 215 1.50 -26.59 11.37
N VAL A 216 0.97 -26.34 10.18
CA VAL A 216 1.47 -25.31 9.26
C VAL A 216 0.29 -24.47 8.78
N LEU A 217 0.34 -23.17 9.01
CA LEU A 217 -0.68 -22.21 8.60
C LEU A 217 -0.30 -21.59 7.24
N LYS A 218 -1.34 -21.12 6.55
CA LYS A 218 -1.23 -20.35 5.32
C LYS A 218 -2.15 -19.14 5.38
N MET A 219 -1.62 -17.96 5.08
CA MET A 219 -2.37 -16.73 4.82
C MET A 219 -2.63 -16.65 3.32
N ILE A 220 -3.87 -16.70 2.89
CA ILE A 220 -4.23 -16.75 1.45
C ILE A 220 -4.68 -15.39 0.90
N SER A 221 -4.87 -14.41 1.78
CA SER A 221 -5.19 -13.04 1.41
C SER A 221 -4.64 -12.09 2.46
N ASN A 222 -4.21 -10.91 2.02
CA ASN A 222 -3.73 -9.84 2.89
C ASN A 222 -2.72 -10.31 3.96
N ALA A 223 -1.71 -11.09 3.53
CA ALA A 223 -0.70 -11.62 4.45
C ALA A 223 -0.05 -10.48 5.26
N MET A 224 0.03 -10.66 6.59
CA MET A 224 0.51 -9.66 7.55
C MET A 224 -0.20 -8.30 7.50
N GLY A 225 -1.38 -8.20 6.88
CA GLY A 225 -2.06 -6.92 6.64
C GLY A 225 -1.38 -6.03 5.60
N MET A 226 -0.30 -6.49 4.94
CA MET A 226 0.60 -5.63 4.19
C MET A 226 0.24 -5.44 2.71
N THR A 227 -0.83 -6.05 2.20
CA THR A 227 -1.11 -6.03 0.74
C THR A 227 -1.27 -4.62 0.19
N ASN A 228 -2.09 -3.79 0.84
CA ASN A 228 -2.26 -2.40 0.40
C ASN A 228 -0.95 -1.62 0.59
N PHE A 229 -0.30 -1.75 1.74
CA PHE A 229 0.96 -1.06 2.00
C PHE A 229 2.03 -1.38 0.95
N ASN A 230 2.32 -2.65 0.67
CA ASN A 230 3.29 -3.03 -0.35
C ASN A 230 2.86 -2.58 -1.75
N TYR A 231 1.55 -2.61 -2.06
CA TYR A 231 1.09 -2.07 -3.33
C TYR A 231 1.40 -0.58 -3.47
N GLU A 232 1.16 0.22 -2.42
CA GLU A 232 1.52 1.64 -2.39
C GLU A 232 3.01 1.85 -2.65
N MET A 233 3.86 1.07 -1.97
CA MET A 233 5.31 1.17 -2.12
C MET A 233 5.77 0.78 -3.54
N LEU A 234 5.15 -0.24 -4.12
CA LEU A 234 5.43 -0.64 -5.51
C LEU A 234 5.04 0.47 -6.48
N ARG A 235 3.90 1.13 -6.29
CA ARG A 235 3.48 2.25 -7.16
C ARG A 235 4.45 3.43 -7.07
N LYS A 236 4.86 3.80 -5.86
CA LYS A 236 5.86 4.85 -5.61
C LYS A 236 7.21 4.58 -6.26
N LYS A 237 7.57 3.31 -6.48
CA LYS A 237 8.80 2.89 -7.19
C LYS A 237 8.59 2.65 -8.69
N THR A 238 7.37 2.80 -9.20
CA THR A 238 7.03 2.49 -10.59
C THR A 238 6.19 3.60 -11.24
N VAL A 239 4.87 3.44 -11.33
CA VAL A 239 3.96 4.35 -12.05
C VAL A 239 3.88 5.75 -11.45
N GLU A 240 4.06 5.88 -10.13
CA GLU A 240 4.05 7.17 -9.43
C GLU A 240 5.45 7.79 -9.32
N ASP A 241 6.51 7.07 -9.70
CA ASP A 241 7.89 7.55 -9.63
C ASP A 241 8.19 8.54 -10.76
N THR A 242 8.07 9.83 -10.49
CA THR A 242 8.34 10.89 -11.46
C THR A 242 9.82 11.21 -11.65
N GLU A 243 10.74 10.60 -10.89
CA GLU A 243 12.15 10.96 -10.89
C GLU A 243 13.03 9.92 -11.59
N TYR A 244 12.79 8.63 -11.33
CA TYR A 244 13.65 7.57 -11.86
C TYR A 244 12.92 6.67 -12.85
N TYR A 245 12.03 5.79 -12.38
CA TYR A 245 11.42 4.74 -13.21
C TYR A 245 10.75 5.31 -14.47
N THR A 246 9.82 6.27 -14.30
CA THR A 246 9.11 6.88 -15.45
C THR A 246 9.99 7.80 -16.30
N GLN A 247 11.23 8.07 -15.88
CA GLN A 247 12.18 8.89 -16.63
C GLN A 247 13.16 8.07 -17.46
N THR A 248 13.40 6.80 -17.10
CA THR A 248 14.23 5.88 -17.88
C THR A 248 13.58 5.47 -19.20
N PRO A 249 14.37 5.21 -20.28
CA PRO A 249 13.82 4.72 -21.56
C PRO A 249 13.01 3.43 -21.42
N TYR A 250 13.47 2.48 -20.59
CA TYR A 250 12.78 1.22 -20.36
C TYR A 250 11.48 1.37 -19.56
N GLY A 251 11.51 2.14 -18.47
CA GLY A 251 10.29 2.42 -17.71
C GLY A 251 9.23 3.13 -18.57
N LYS A 252 9.63 4.13 -19.37
CA LYS A 252 8.74 4.80 -20.34
C LYS A 252 8.12 3.83 -21.33
N ALA A 253 8.95 2.99 -21.98
CA ALA A 253 8.48 2.00 -22.94
C ALA A 253 7.46 1.04 -22.30
N VAL A 254 7.70 0.61 -21.07
CA VAL A 254 6.76 -0.24 -20.33
C VAL A 254 5.44 0.49 -20.08
N MET A 255 5.49 1.71 -19.53
CA MET A 255 4.29 2.52 -19.24
C MET A 255 3.41 2.75 -20.47
N GLU A 256 4.02 3.06 -21.62
CA GLU A 256 3.31 3.28 -22.89
C GLU A 256 2.62 2.02 -23.42
N ASN A 257 3.29 0.86 -23.32
CA ASN A 257 2.81 -0.36 -23.97
C ASN A 257 1.81 -1.15 -23.11
N ILE A 258 2.02 -1.22 -21.80
CA ILE A 258 1.12 -1.99 -20.92
C ILE A 258 -0.08 -1.17 -20.45
N LYS A 259 -0.07 0.15 -20.70
CA LYS A 259 -1.10 1.11 -20.29
C LYS A 259 -1.42 0.98 -18.80
N TYR A 260 -0.37 0.99 -17.98
CA TYR A 260 -0.50 0.81 -16.54
C TYR A 260 -1.35 1.94 -15.96
N ASP A 261 -2.53 1.57 -15.48
CA ASP A 261 -3.45 2.43 -14.73
C ASP A 261 -3.67 1.78 -13.38
N PHE A 262 -3.05 2.35 -12.35
CA PHE A 262 -3.09 1.77 -11.01
C PHE A 262 -4.49 1.66 -10.40
N ASN A 263 -5.46 2.42 -10.90
CA ASN A 263 -6.84 2.30 -10.45
C ASN A 263 -7.52 1.02 -10.97
N LYS A 264 -6.92 0.36 -11.96
CA LYS A 264 -7.43 -0.86 -12.61
C LYS A 264 -6.63 -2.11 -12.29
N GLU A 265 -5.53 -1.99 -11.57
CA GLU A 265 -4.68 -3.14 -11.27
C GLU A 265 -5.13 -3.89 -10.01
N THR A 266 -4.84 -5.19 -9.97
CA THR A 266 -4.96 -6.03 -8.80
C THR A 266 -3.58 -6.37 -8.26
N PHE A 267 -3.45 -6.31 -6.93
CA PHE A 267 -2.25 -6.71 -6.21
C PHE A 267 -2.66 -7.54 -5.00
N THR A 268 -2.05 -8.72 -4.83
CA THR A 268 -2.35 -9.63 -3.72
C THR A 268 -1.06 -10.15 -3.09
N MET A 269 -1.11 -10.39 -1.78
CA MET A 269 -0.05 -11.06 -1.04
C MET A 269 -0.58 -12.25 -0.27
N THR A 270 0.13 -13.37 -0.38
CA THR A 270 -0.11 -14.59 0.40
C THR A 270 1.18 -15.01 1.12
N LEU A 271 1.06 -15.81 2.16
CA LEU A 271 2.20 -16.37 2.88
C LEU A 271 1.86 -17.79 3.31
N ASP A 272 2.65 -18.76 2.86
CA ASP A 272 2.52 -20.17 3.23
C ASP A 272 3.72 -20.63 4.06
N GLY A 273 3.58 -21.76 4.74
CA GLY A 273 4.69 -22.34 5.50
C GLY A 273 4.91 -21.72 6.88
N ILE A 274 3.86 -21.20 7.51
CA ILE A 274 3.94 -20.66 8.88
C ILE A 274 3.83 -21.83 9.86
N GLU A 275 4.95 -22.34 10.34
CA GLU A 275 5.01 -23.51 11.22
C GLU A 275 4.71 -23.11 12.67
N VAL A 276 3.81 -23.85 13.33
CA VAL A 276 3.49 -23.65 14.74
C VAL A 276 4.32 -24.62 15.58
N ASN A 277 5.27 -24.08 16.33
CA ASN A 277 6.15 -24.86 17.20
C ASN A 277 5.43 -25.24 18.50
N ALA A 278 5.94 -26.25 19.21
CA ALA A 278 5.35 -26.75 20.46
C ALA A 278 5.29 -25.71 21.59
N ASP A 279 6.19 -24.71 21.57
CA ASP A 279 6.22 -23.58 22.51
C ASP A 279 5.37 -22.38 22.05
N MET A 280 4.58 -22.57 21.00
CA MET A 280 3.73 -21.58 20.34
C MET A 280 4.50 -20.46 19.63
N THR A 281 5.82 -20.59 19.47
CA THR A 281 6.57 -19.74 18.53
C THR A 281 6.25 -20.12 17.09
N LEU A 282 6.47 -19.19 16.17
CA LEU A 282 6.21 -19.37 14.75
C LEU A 282 7.49 -19.30 13.93
N SER A 283 7.68 -20.27 13.06
CA SER A 283 8.72 -20.26 12.03
C SER A 283 8.07 -19.90 10.70
N PHE A 284 8.48 -18.81 10.06
CA PHE A 284 7.80 -18.28 8.87
C PHE A 284 8.77 -17.68 7.83
N THR A 285 10.06 -17.99 7.95
CA THR A 285 11.09 -17.58 7.00
C THR A 285 11.44 -18.74 6.05
N GLY A 286 11.82 -18.42 4.82
CA GLY A 286 12.24 -19.38 3.81
C GLY A 286 13.52 -18.94 3.11
N LYS A 287 14.21 -19.88 2.46
CA LYS A 287 15.38 -19.59 1.63
C LYS A 287 14.96 -19.33 0.18
N LYS A 288 15.62 -18.39 -0.48
CA LYS A 288 15.55 -18.23 -1.94
C LYS A 288 16.84 -17.63 -2.50
N THR A 289 17.00 -17.72 -3.80
CA THR A 289 18.05 -17.01 -4.53
C THR A 289 17.54 -15.63 -4.93
N ASN A 290 18.30 -14.58 -4.62
CA ASN A 290 17.96 -13.20 -4.94
C ASN A 290 18.40 -12.83 -6.36
N ILE A 291 18.15 -11.58 -6.79
CA ILE A 291 18.50 -11.15 -8.17
C ILE A 291 20.01 -11.11 -8.43
N TYR A 292 20.83 -11.17 -7.38
CA TYR A 292 22.30 -11.21 -7.46
C TYR A 292 22.86 -12.64 -7.35
N GLU A 293 22.01 -13.65 -7.53
CA GLU A 293 22.35 -15.08 -7.44
C GLU A 293 22.85 -15.52 -6.06
N VAL A 294 22.51 -14.78 -5.00
CA VAL A 294 22.87 -15.08 -3.61
C VAL A 294 21.71 -15.77 -2.91
N GLU A 295 21.99 -16.87 -2.19
CA GLU A 295 21.02 -17.49 -1.28
C GLU A 295 20.81 -16.57 -0.07
N ILE A 296 19.58 -16.15 0.13
CA ILE A 296 19.14 -15.31 1.26
C ILE A 296 17.99 -15.98 2.00
N THR A 297 17.79 -15.60 3.26
CA THR A 297 16.58 -15.94 4.01
C THR A 297 15.63 -14.75 3.96
N THR A 298 14.35 -14.99 3.67
CA THR A 298 13.33 -13.93 3.63
C THR A 298 12.05 -14.39 4.31
N VAL A 299 11.12 -13.47 4.52
CA VAL A 299 9.71 -13.85 4.64
C VAL A 299 9.22 -14.17 3.23
N PRO A 300 8.82 -15.41 2.92
CA PRO A 300 8.54 -15.84 1.56
C PRO A 300 7.11 -15.45 1.17
N PHE A 301 6.84 -14.15 1.06
CA PHE A 301 5.57 -13.69 0.52
C PHE A 301 5.43 -14.09 -0.94
N ASP A 302 4.22 -14.48 -1.32
CA ASP A 302 3.85 -14.69 -2.71
C ASP A 302 3.01 -13.52 -3.21
N TYR A 303 3.45 -12.92 -4.32
CA TYR A 303 2.81 -11.76 -4.92
C TYR A 303 2.12 -12.13 -6.23
N THR A 304 0.89 -11.64 -6.42
CA THR A 304 0.29 -11.57 -7.76
C THR A 304 -0.02 -10.13 -8.07
N PHE A 305 0.46 -9.64 -9.22
CA PHE A 305 0.28 -8.27 -9.67
C PHE A 305 -0.08 -8.24 -11.15
N SER A 306 -1.27 -7.74 -11.48
CA SER A 306 -1.82 -7.80 -12.84
C SER A 306 -0.96 -7.11 -13.90
N ALA A 307 -0.33 -5.97 -13.58
CA ALA A 307 0.53 -5.29 -14.56
C ALA A 307 1.81 -6.09 -14.85
N TRP A 308 2.40 -6.71 -13.83
CA TRP A 308 3.53 -7.62 -14.00
C TRP A 308 3.15 -8.86 -14.81
N THR A 309 2.01 -9.50 -14.50
CA THR A 309 1.53 -10.66 -15.26
C THR A 309 1.41 -10.33 -16.75
N ARG A 310 0.78 -9.21 -17.10
CA ARG A 310 0.67 -8.77 -18.49
C ARG A 310 2.02 -8.50 -19.15
N LEU A 311 2.93 -7.81 -18.45
CA LEU A 311 4.27 -7.52 -18.97
C LEU A 311 5.05 -8.82 -19.23
N LYS A 312 5.00 -9.77 -18.29
CA LYS A 312 5.67 -11.07 -18.40
C LYS A 312 5.10 -11.92 -19.53
N GLU A 313 3.78 -11.93 -19.73
CA GLU A 313 3.15 -12.59 -20.88
C GLU A 313 3.62 -12.02 -22.22
N MET A 314 3.87 -10.70 -22.30
CA MET A 314 4.44 -10.09 -23.50
C MET A 314 5.89 -10.51 -23.74
N ALA A 315 6.70 -10.61 -22.68
CA ALA A 315 8.07 -11.13 -22.76
C ALA A 315 8.08 -12.60 -23.21
N ASP A 316 7.25 -13.45 -22.62
CA ASP A 316 7.15 -14.88 -22.95
C ASP A 316 6.65 -15.12 -24.37
N ALA A 317 5.85 -14.20 -24.91
CA ALA A 317 5.43 -14.20 -26.31
C ALA A 317 6.51 -13.68 -27.28
N GLY A 318 7.71 -13.33 -26.79
CA GLY A 318 8.81 -12.81 -27.60
C GLY A 318 8.50 -11.45 -28.24
N LYS A 319 7.65 -10.64 -27.60
CA LYS A 319 7.33 -9.30 -28.11
C LYS A 319 8.52 -8.36 -27.96
N ASN A 320 8.51 -7.32 -28.77
CA ASN A 320 9.41 -6.18 -28.65
C ASN A 320 8.62 -4.91 -28.37
N PHE A 321 9.23 -3.96 -27.67
CA PHE A 321 8.77 -2.58 -27.62
C PHE A 321 9.76 -1.67 -28.34
N ILE A 322 9.26 -0.51 -28.77
CA ILE A 322 10.15 0.57 -29.18
C ILE A 322 10.63 1.29 -27.94
N VAL A 323 11.95 1.33 -27.74
CA VAL A 323 12.62 2.08 -26.69
C VAL A 323 13.19 3.34 -27.31
N ASP A 324 12.76 4.49 -26.79
CA ASP A 324 13.24 5.82 -27.18
C ASP A 324 14.16 6.35 -26.08
N ASP A 325 15.46 6.45 -26.36
CA ASP A 325 16.46 7.00 -25.44
C ASP A 325 16.72 8.50 -25.68
N GLY A 326 15.99 9.12 -26.62
CA GLY A 326 16.13 10.51 -27.03
C GLY A 326 17.04 10.72 -28.24
N ASP A 327 18.04 9.85 -28.43
CA ASP A 327 18.99 9.89 -29.56
C ASP A 327 18.63 8.86 -30.64
N SER A 328 17.98 7.77 -30.25
CA SER A 328 17.63 6.64 -31.09
C SER A 328 16.32 5.98 -30.66
N LYS A 329 15.68 5.29 -31.62
CA LYS A 329 14.53 4.43 -31.37
C LYS A 329 14.89 3.02 -31.78
N THR A 330 14.91 2.11 -30.82
CA THR A 330 15.33 0.73 -31.03
C THR A 330 14.17 -0.21 -30.70
N GLU A 331 13.97 -1.20 -31.55
CA GLU A 331 13.08 -2.31 -31.24
C GLU A 331 13.83 -3.26 -30.31
N THR A 332 13.38 -3.35 -29.06
CA THR A 332 14.06 -4.09 -27.98
C THR A 332 13.13 -5.19 -27.46
N PRO A 333 13.62 -6.44 -27.29
CA PRO A 333 12.86 -7.51 -26.67
C PRO A 333 12.35 -7.10 -25.28
N VAL A 334 11.09 -7.43 -24.96
CA VAL A 334 10.50 -7.08 -23.67
C VAL A 334 11.28 -7.72 -22.51
N GLN A 335 11.86 -8.91 -22.71
CA GLN A 335 12.71 -9.54 -21.70
C GLN A 335 13.96 -8.69 -21.38
N ASP A 336 14.65 -8.16 -22.40
CA ASP A 336 15.81 -7.30 -22.22
C ASP A 336 15.44 -5.98 -21.51
N ILE A 337 14.23 -5.46 -21.78
CA ILE A 337 13.69 -4.27 -21.09
C ILE A 337 13.46 -4.57 -19.59
N ILE A 338 12.89 -5.73 -19.26
CA ILE A 338 12.67 -6.15 -17.87
C ILE A 338 14.02 -6.27 -17.14
N ASP A 339 14.98 -6.97 -17.74
CA ASP A 339 16.29 -7.22 -17.16
C ASP A 339 17.13 -5.93 -17.04
N GLY A 340 16.87 -4.95 -17.92
CA GLY A 340 17.51 -3.64 -17.93
C GLY A 340 16.93 -2.60 -16.98
N GLY A 341 15.92 -2.94 -16.18
CA GLY A 341 15.33 -2.03 -15.17
C GLY A 341 13.90 -1.53 -15.48
N GLY A 342 13.26 -2.04 -16.53
CA GLY A 342 11.83 -1.81 -16.81
C GLY A 342 10.90 -2.82 -16.11
N THR A 343 11.36 -3.50 -15.06
CA THR A 343 10.58 -4.54 -14.41
C THR A 343 9.43 -3.98 -13.57
N LEU A 344 8.32 -4.72 -13.53
CA LEU A 344 7.22 -4.51 -12.59
C LEU A 344 7.09 -5.67 -11.60
N ASN A 345 8.07 -6.58 -11.58
CA ASN A 345 8.07 -7.75 -10.73
C ASN A 345 8.19 -7.34 -9.25
N PRO A 346 7.19 -7.60 -8.39
CA PRO A 346 7.27 -7.23 -6.97
C PRO A 346 8.51 -7.77 -6.26
N TYR A 347 9.04 -8.93 -6.66
CA TYR A 347 10.25 -9.52 -6.08
C TYR A 347 11.55 -8.78 -6.39
N ALA A 348 11.56 -7.86 -7.37
CA ALA A 348 12.70 -6.96 -7.57
C ALA A 348 12.73 -5.85 -6.51
N PHE A 349 11.55 -5.44 -6.04
CA PHE A 349 11.38 -4.33 -5.09
C PHE A 349 11.32 -4.79 -3.63
N PHE A 350 10.83 -6.01 -3.40
CA PHE A 350 10.61 -6.59 -2.07
C PHE A 350 11.36 -7.92 -1.91
N ASP A 351 11.61 -8.29 -0.65
CA ASP A 351 12.17 -9.59 -0.28
C ASP A 351 13.51 -9.91 -0.99
N ASN A 352 14.33 -8.92 -1.33
CA ASN A 352 15.59 -9.15 -2.06
C ASN A 352 16.82 -9.09 -1.14
N THR A 353 16.59 -8.88 0.16
CA THR A 353 17.59 -8.71 1.22
C THR A 353 17.39 -9.76 2.31
N ASP A 354 18.49 -10.25 2.88
CA ASP A 354 18.48 -11.26 3.94
C ASP A 354 17.92 -10.69 5.26
N VAL A 355 17.02 -11.44 5.91
CA VAL A 355 16.29 -10.97 7.11
C VAL A 355 16.85 -11.53 8.42
N VAL A 356 17.83 -12.46 8.40
CA VAL A 356 18.33 -13.11 9.64
C VAL A 356 19.38 -12.30 10.39
N ALA A 357 19.98 -11.31 9.73
CA ALA A 357 20.89 -10.34 10.31
C ALA A 357 20.69 -9.01 9.59
N ASP A 358 21.17 -7.90 10.17
CA ASP A 358 21.19 -6.61 9.47
C ASP A 358 22.16 -6.72 8.29
N ALA A 359 21.63 -7.14 7.14
CA ALA A 359 22.39 -7.47 5.94
C ALA A 359 23.09 -6.24 5.35
N GLU A 360 22.47 -5.07 5.51
CA GLU A 360 22.99 -3.79 5.03
C GLU A 360 23.94 -3.14 6.04
N LYS A 361 24.05 -3.69 7.26
CA LYS A 361 24.91 -3.19 8.36
C LYS A 361 24.71 -1.71 8.60
N THR A 362 23.46 -1.29 8.59
CA THR A 362 23.07 0.10 8.68
C THR A 362 23.42 0.69 10.05
N GLU A 363 23.48 2.02 10.14
CA GLU A 363 23.59 2.67 11.45
C GLU A 363 22.29 2.60 12.28
N TYR A 364 21.20 2.14 11.67
CA TYR A 364 19.85 2.03 12.23
C TYR A 364 19.64 0.79 13.13
N LYS A 365 20.54 0.59 14.09
CA LYS A 365 20.56 -0.61 14.96
C LYS A 365 19.27 -0.85 15.76
N ASN A 366 18.44 0.17 15.93
CA ASN A 366 17.18 0.07 16.68
C ASN A 366 15.96 -0.32 15.82
N ILE A 367 16.12 -0.32 14.48
CA ILE A 367 15.04 -0.67 13.55
C ILE A 367 15.09 -2.15 13.21
N PHE A 368 16.28 -2.71 13.00
CA PHE A 368 16.41 -4.13 12.69
C PHE A 368 15.85 -5.01 13.82
N VAL A 369 15.08 -6.02 13.43
CA VAL A 369 14.59 -7.09 14.31
C VAL A 369 14.75 -8.42 13.57
N VAL A 370 15.14 -9.48 14.29
CA VAL A 370 15.11 -10.83 13.72
C VAL A 370 13.65 -11.28 13.59
N PRO A 371 13.27 -11.98 12.49
CA PRO A 371 11.95 -12.56 12.35
C PRO A 371 11.55 -13.38 13.57
N THR A 372 10.48 -12.96 14.23
CA THR A 372 9.90 -13.64 15.38
C THR A 372 8.39 -13.67 15.26
N GLY A 373 7.78 -14.76 15.72
CA GLY A 373 6.34 -14.87 15.75
C GLY A 373 5.87 -15.76 16.89
N LYS A 374 4.66 -15.51 17.37
CA LYS A 374 4.10 -16.23 18.52
C LYS A 374 2.59 -16.26 18.48
N ILE A 375 2.00 -17.35 18.94
CA ILE A 375 0.57 -17.48 19.24
C ILE A 375 0.37 -17.47 20.75
N ASP A 376 -0.59 -16.69 21.21
CA ASP A 376 -1.11 -16.65 22.57
C ASP A 376 -2.61 -16.93 22.54
N PHE A 377 -2.97 -18.21 22.66
CA PHE A 377 -4.36 -18.65 22.68
C PHE A 377 -5.14 -18.18 23.92
N ALA A 378 -4.45 -17.79 25.01
CA ALA A 378 -5.10 -17.32 26.23
C ALA A 378 -5.58 -15.87 26.05
N ASN A 379 -4.78 -15.04 25.39
CA ASN A 379 -5.11 -13.65 25.10
C ASN A 379 -5.73 -13.43 23.72
N GLY A 380 -5.93 -14.50 22.93
CA GLY A 380 -6.52 -14.41 21.61
C GLY A 380 -5.66 -13.64 20.62
N LYS A 381 -4.34 -13.80 20.67
CA LYS A 381 -3.39 -13.03 19.85
C LYS A 381 -2.42 -13.91 19.08
N MET A 382 -2.06 -13.48 17.88
CA MET A 382 -0.91 -14.00 17.15
C MET A 382 -0.11 -12.82 16.62
N THR A 383 1.20 -12.80 16.87
CA THR A 383 2.06 -11.66 16.56
C THR A 383 3.21 -12.08 15.68
N PHE A 384 3.64 -11.18 14.78
CA PHE A 384 4.84 -11.29 13.98
C PHE A 384 5.64 -9.99 14.06
N ALA A 385 6.96 -10.11 14.11
CA ALA A 385 7.88 -9.00 13.92
C ALA A 385 9.00 -9.43 12.97
N PHE A 386 9.33 -8.61 11.98
CA PHE A 386 10.39 -8.91 11.00
C PHE A 386 10.89 -7.61 10.35
N PRO A 387 12.11 -7.62 9.76
CA PRO A 387 12.60 -6.49 9.00
C PRO A 387 12.00 -6.55 7.59
N TRP A 388 11.51 -5.42 7.10
CA TRP A 388 11.04 -5.24 5.74
C TRP A 388 12.03 -4.36 4.98
N TYR A 389 12.33 -4.76 3.76
CA TYR A 389 13.28 -4.06 2.90
C TYR A 389 12.56 -3.64 1.62
N LEU A 390 12.85 -2.40 1.20
CA LEU A 390 12.44 -1.84 -0.06
C LEU A 390 13.69 -1.53 -0.89
N GLU A 391 13.66 -1.89 -2.17
CA GLU A 391 14.74 -1.56 -3.09
C GLU A 391 15.04 -0.04 -3.11
N ASN A 392 16.34 0.30 -3.07
CA ASN A 392 16.83 1.68 -3.05
C ASN A 392 16.26 2.51 -1.89
N ALA A 393 16.15 1.89 -0.70
CA ALA A 393 15.94 2.55 0.58
C ALA A 393 17.27 2.61 1.38
N TYR A 394 17.33 3.37 2.46
CA TYR A 394 18.54 3.55 3.28
C TYR A 394 18.77 2.45 4.32
N GLY A 395 17.84 1.49 4.40
CA GLY A 395 17.89 0.38 5.33
C GLY A 395 16.60 -0.42 5.37
N CYS A 396 16.50 -1.29 6.38
CA CYS A 396 15.23 -1.92 6.72
C CYS A 396 14.27 -0.97 7.47
N GLN A 397 13.01 -1.35 7.44
CA GLN A 397 11.96 -0.89 8.33
C GLN A 397 11.52 -2.07 9.22
N ARG A 398 10.93 -1.78 10.37
CA ARG A 398 10.39 -2.82 11.25
C ARG A 398 8.92 -3.01 11.03
N VAL A 399 8.49 -4.23 10.74
CA VAL A 399 7.07 -4.59 10.69
C VAL A 399 6.69 -5.29 11.99
N GLU A 400 5.54 -4.91 12.54
CA GLU A 400 4.89 -5.60 13.65
C GLU A 400 3.42 -5.84 13.32
N ALA A 401 3.04 -7.09 13.09
CA ALA A 401 1.67 -7.48 12.79
C ALA A 401 1.05 -8.20 14.01
N THR A 402 -0.14 -7.77 14.42
CA THR A 402 -0.90 -8.35 15.54
C THR A 402 -2.27 -8.78 15.07
N TYR A 403 -2.49 -10.09 15.06
CA TYR A 403 -3.77 -10.75 14.85
C TYR A 403 -4.54 -10.87 16.16
N THR A 404 -5.85 -10.63 16.10
CA THR A 404 -6.75 -10.82 17.25
C THR A 404 -7.87 -11.80 16.88
N PHE A 405 -8.10 -12.80 17.73
CA PHE A 405 -9.06 -13.88 17.50
C PHE A 405 -9.71 -14.38 18.80
N GLY A 406 -10.79 -15.15 18.66
CA GLY A 406 -11.49 -15.75 19.80
C GLY A 406 -12.53 -14.85 20.47
N ASN A 407 -13.34 -14.13 19.68
CA ASN A 407 -14.57 -13.50 20.18
C ASN A 407 -15.55 -14.53 20.76
#